data_AF-A0A399NNX6-F1
#
_entry.id   AF-A0A399NNX6-F1
#
_cell.length_a   1.000
_cell.length_b   1.000
_cell.length_c   1.000
_cell.angle_alpha   90.00
_cell.angle_beta   90.00
_cell.angle_gamma   90.00
#
_symmetry.space_group_name_H-M   'P 1'
#
loop_
_entity.id
_entity.type
_entity.pdbx_description
1 polymer ?
#
loop_
_entity_poly.entity_id
_entity_poly.type
_entity_poly.pdbx_seq_one_letter_code
_entity_poly.pdbx_strand_id
1 'polypeptide(L)'
;MADAAPDPDPDPDPDPDEATAAVVAFVRALVSPPWPRDAADAERMLAALGVRPAGEIDAYAPDSDLRALTGGPDAVHHLSYGTHAGEVASVGFHLARHGGPRDPLVRRHHDALVAALAAVFGRSRSPIEGQSSPVLWDVGELEVSVQLFERVDSSVMVWVDHRERSARAEAAAGGGAPVVTAEAADPA
;
A
#
# COMPACT_ATOMS: atom_id res chain seq x y z
N MET A 1 -10.77 43.41 28.69
CA MET A 1 -9.56 42.64 28.32
C MET A 1 -9.87 41.20 28.68
N ALA A 2 -10.21 40.37 27.69
CA ALA A 2 -10.38 38.94 27.87
C ALA A 2 -9.14 38.28 27.25
N ASP A 3 -8.40 37.58 28.08
CA ASP A 3 -7.21 36.82 27.72
C ASP A 3 -7.65 35.62 26.88
N ALA A 4 -7.22 35.57 25.62
CA ALA A 4 -7.46 34.42 24.77
C ALA A 4 -6.48 33.32 25.20
N ALA A 5 -7.02 32.19 25.66
CA ALA A 5 -6.21 31.01 25.95
C ALA A 5 -5.43 30.61 24.68
N PRO A 6 -4.14 30.24 24.80
CA PRO A 6 -3.38 29.75 23.65
C PRO A 6 -4.06 28.48 23.12
N ASP A 7 -4.17 28.41 21.79
CA ASP A 7 -4.59 27.19 21.10
C ASP A 7 -3.71 26.01 21.55
N PRO A 8 -4.27 24.80 21.74
CA PRO A 8 -3.47 23.63 22.05
C PRO A 8 -2.46 23.41 20.91
N ASP A 9 -1.19 23.26 21.27
CA ASP A 9 -0.14 22.88 20.33
C ASP A 9 -0.59 21.61 19.57
N PRO A 10 -0.36 21.52 18.24
CA PRO A 10 -0.66 20.31 17.50
C PRO A 10 0.09 19.13 18.13
N ASP A 11 -0.59 17.99 18.28
CA ASP A 11 0.03 16.77 18.77
C ASP A 11 1.32 16.51 17.99
N PRO A 12 2.44 16.18 18.67
CA PRO A 12 3.69 15.92 17.98
C PRO A 12 3.49 14.76 17.01
N ASP A 13 4.02 14.90 15.79
CA ASP A 13 4.10 13.81 14.82
C ASP A 13 4.63 12.55 15.52
N PRO A 14 4.01 11.37 15.31
CA PRO A 14 4.44 10.13 15.96
C PRO A 14 5.91 9.85 15.65
N ASP A 15 6.60 9.19 16.60
CA ASP A 15 7.98 8.77 16.41
C ASP A 15 8.08 7.94 15.11
N PRO A 16 8.99 8.27 14.17
CA PRO A 16 9.11 7.56 12.90
C PRO A 16 9.33 6.05 13.06
N ASP A 17 10.00 5.61 14.13
CA ASP A 17 10.23 4.20 14.39
C ASP A 17 8.93 3.51 14.87
N GLU A 18 8.14 4.19 15.70
CA GLU A 18 6.82 3.71 16.15
C GLU A 18 5.82 3.65 14.99
N ALA A 19 5.81 4.69 14.15
CA ALA A 19 5.00 4.75 12.94
C ALA A 19 5.34 3.59 11.98
N THR A 20 6.64 3.31 11.78
CA THR A 20 7.10 2.19 10.95
C THR A 20 6.67 0.86 11.55
N ALA A 21 6.82 0.67 12.87
CA ALA A 21 6.39 -0.54 13.56
C ALA A 21 4.88 -0.78 13.46
N ALA A 22 4.06 0.27 13.57
CA ALA A 22 2.61 0.20 13.43
C ALA A 22 2.21 -0.21 11.99
N VAL A 23 2.86 0.35 10.96
CA VAL A 23 2.63 -0.05 9.56
C VAL A 23 3.01 -1.50 9.34
N VAL A 24 4.16 -1.96 9.85
CA VAL A 24 4.58 -3.35 9.73
C VAL A 24 3.59 -4.29 10.44
N ALA A 25 3.10 -3.92 11.63
CA ALA A 25 2.08 -4.70 12.34
C ALA A 25 0.77 -4.78 11.53
N PHE A 26 0.36 -3.67 10.92
CA PHE A 26 -0.82 -3.63 10.06
C PHE A 26 -0.67 -4.52 8.83
N VAL A 27 0.45 -4.45 8.11
CA VAL A 27 0.75 -5.33 6.96
C VAL A 27 0.76 -6.80 7.39
N ARG A 28 1.37 -7.12 8.53
CA ARG A 28 1.36 -8.49 9.08
C ARG A 28 -0.05 -9.00 9.35
N ALA A 29 -0.94 -8.14 9.84
CA ALA A 29 -2.32 -8.51 10.06
C ALA A 29 -3.07 -8.75 8.73
N LEU A 30 -2.84 -7.91 7.72
CA LEU A 30 -3.44 -8.09 6.38
C LEU A 30 -3.01 -9.40 5.70
N VAL A 31 -1.74 -9.79 5.83
CA VAL A 31 -1.25 -11.04 5.22
C VAL A 31 -1.54 -12.29 6.06
N SER A 32 -2.19 -12.13 7.22
CA SER A 32 -2.56 -13.26 8.06
C SER A 32 -3.82 -13.93 7.49
N PRO A 33 -3.79 -15.24 7.20
CA PRO A 33 -4.94 -15.92 6.63
C PRO A 33 -6.12 -15.98 7.60
N PRO A 34 -7.38 -16.11 7.09
CA PRO A 34 -7.72 -16.21 5.68
C PRO A 34 -7.83 -14.84 4.99
N TRP A 35 -7.41 -14.76 3.72
CA TRP A 35 -7.68 -13.58 2.90
C TRP A 35 -9.20 -13.43 2.66
N PRO A 36 -9.77 -12.21 2.73
CA PRO A 36 -11.20 -12.01 2.57
C PRO A 36 -11.68 -12.49 1.20
N ARG A 37 -12.85 -13.16 1.16
CA ARG A 37 -13.41 -13.66 -0.09
C ARG A 37 -14.19 -12.59 -0.82
N ASP A 38 -14.93 -11.77 -0.08
CA ASP A 38 -15.82 -10.75 -0.59
C ASP A 38 -15.70 -9.44 0.22
N ALA A 39 -16.46 -8.43 -0.20
CA ALA A 39 -16.51 -7.12 0.45
C ALA A 39 -16.87 -7.19 1.94
N ALA A 40 -17.82 -8.04 2.31
CA ALA A 40 -18.30 -8.14 3.68
C ALA A 40 -17.24 -8.82 4.59
N ASP A 41 -16.52 -9.82 4.07
CA ASP A 41 -15.35 -10.39 4.73
C ASP A 41 -14.25 -9.34 4.91
N ALA A 42 -13.94 -8.56 3.87
CA ALA A 42 -12.90 -7.53 3.93
C ALA A 42 -13.23 -6.47 4.97
N GLU A 43 -14.47 -5.96 4.99
CA GLU A 43 -14.89 -4.95 5.96
C GLU A 43 -14.86 -5.48 7.40
N ARG A 44 -15.23 -6.75 7.64
CA ARG A 44 -15.08 -7.36 8.98
C ARG A 44 -13.62 -7.45 9.41
N MET A 45 -12.75 -7.91 8.51
CA MET A 45 -11.31 -8.01 8.77
C MET A 45 -10.72 -6.63 9.07
N LEU A 46 -11.00 -5.63 8.23
CA LEU A 46 -10.51 -4.26 8.36
C LEU A 46 -11.06 -3.56 9.61
N ALA A 47 -12.32 -3.80 9.97
CA ALA A 47 -12.90 -3.29 11.21
C ALA A 47 -12.15 -3.77 12.47
N ALA A 48 -11.67 -5.01 12.48
CA ALA A 48 -10.83 -5.52 13.57
C ALA A 48 -9.46 -4.82 13.66
N LEU A 49 -9.03 -4.14 12.59
CA LEU A 49 -7.82 -3.32 12.52
C LEU A 49 -8.09 -1.82 12.71
N GLY A 50 -9.30 -1.45 13.15
CA GLY A 50 -9.69 -0.05 13.35
C GLY A 50 -9.94 0.72 12.06
N VAL A 51 -10.14 0.02 10.93
CA VAL A 51 -10.42 0.59 9.62
C VAL A 51 -11.90 0.43 9.28
N ARG A 52 -12.50 1.44 8.65
CA ARG A 52 -13.92 1.43 8.26
C ARG A 52 -14.14 2.05 6.88
N PRO A 53 -15.24 1.71 6.19
CA PRO A 53 -15.60 2.37 4.93
C PRO A 53 -15.73 3.88 5.08
N ALA A 54 -15.16 4.62 4.14
CA ALA A 54 -15.32 6.08 4.02
C ALA A 54 -16.58 6.47 3.21
N GLY A 55 -17.23 5.48 2.56
CA GLY A 55 -18.46 5.66 1.78
C GLY A 55 -18.24 5.96 0.29
N GLU A 56 -17.00 6.19 -0.14
CA GLU A 56 -16.66 6.39 -1.54
C GLU A 56 -16.35 5.05 -2.23
N ILE A 57 -16.94 4.86 -3.41
CA ILE A 57 -16.72 3.71 -4.27
C ILE A 57 -16.44 4.24 -5.67
N ASP A 58 -15.28 3.88 -6.23
CA ASP A 58 -14.91 4.19 -7.61
C ASP A 58 -14.92 2.91 -8.45
N ALA A 59 -15.77 2.88 -9.48
CA ALA A 59 -15.84 1.79 -10.43
C ALA A 59 -14.86 2.06 -11.58
N TYR A 60 -13.63 1.54 -11.44
CA TYR A 60 -12.54 1.88 -12.36
C TYR A 60 -12.47 0.96 -13.60
N ALA A 61 -13.10 -0.22 -13.56
CA ALA A 61 -13.18 -1.18 -14.67
C ALA A 61 -14.46 -2.03 -14.57
N PRO A 62 -14.92 -2.68 -15.67
CA PRO A 62 -16.02 -3.62 -15.61
C PRO A 62 -15.79 -4.69 -14.54
N ASP A 63 -16.82 -4.94 -13.73
CA ASP A 63 -16.78 -5.87 -12.60
C ASP A 63 -15.73 -5.57 -11.52
N SER A 64 -15.14 -4.36 -11.52
CA SER A 64 -14.18 -3.92 -10.53
C SER A 64 -14.64 -2.68 -9.77
N ASP A 65 -14.59 -2.76 -8.45
CA ASP A 65 -14.84 -1.65 -7.53
C ASP A 65 -13.57 -1.37 -6.73
N LEU A 66 -13.27 -0.09 -6.50
CA LEU A 66 -12.33 0.38 -5.50
C LEU A 66 -13.10 1.08 -4.39
N ARG A 67 -12.96 0.63 -3.14
CA ARG A 67 -13.67 1.22 -2.00
C ARG A 67 -12.71 1.95 -1.09
N ALA A 68 -13.00 3.22 -0.82
CA ALA A 68 -12.22 4.04 0.09
C ALA A 68 -12.50 3.68 1.55
N LEU A 69 -11.45 3.73 2.36
CA LEU A 69 -11.43 3.38 3.76
C LEU A 69 -10.82 4.54 4.58
N THR A 70 -11.15 4.60 5.86
CA THR A 70 -10.60 5.54 6.82
C THR A 70 -10.30 4.85 8.16
N GLY A 71 -9.42 5.44 8.96
CA GLY A 71 -8.87 4.82 10.18
C GLY A 71 -7.58 4.04 9.90
N GLY A 72 -7.22 3.12 10.80
CA GLY A 72 -5.94 2.42 10.77
C GLY A 72 -4.82 3.19 11.48
N PRO A 73 -3.54 2.83 11.27
CA PRO A 73 -2.41 3.53 11.88
C PRO A 73 -2.36 5.01 11.47
N ASP A 74 -1.97 5.90 12.39
CA ASP A 74 -1.89 7.36 12.14
C ASP A 74 -0.99 7.72 10.94
N ALA A 75 -0.02 6.86 10.63
CA ALA A 75 0.86 7.01 9.49
C ALA A 75 0.18 6.72 8.13
N VAL A 76 -1.10 6.34 8.08
CA VAL A 76 -1.86 6.00 6.87
C VAL A 76 -2.85 7.11 6.54
N HIS A 77 -2.82 7.62 5.30
CA HIS A 77 -3.66 8.76 4.88
C HIS A 77 -4.74 8.39 3.87
N HIS A 78 -4.41 7.55 2.89
CA HIS A 78 -5.39 7.05 1.92
C HIS A 78 -5.34 5.53 1.94
N LEU A 79 -6.43 4.87 2.32
CA LEU A 79 -6.54 3.42 2.38
C LEU A 79 -7.74 2.99 1.54
N SER A 80 -7.59 1.92 0.79
CA SER A 80 -8.64 1.39 -0.07
C SER A 80 -8.50 -0.13 -0.24
N TYR A 81 -9.58 -0.76 -0.69
CA TYR A 81 -9.53 -2.14 -1.14
C TYR A 81 -10.23 -2.31 -2.48
N GLY A 82 -9.66 -3.14 -3.34
CA GLY A 82 -10.18 -3.45 -4.66
C GLY A 82 -10.90 -4.79 -4.69
N THR A 83 -12.04 -4.85 -5.37
CA THR A 83 -12.71 -6.10 -5.71
C THR A 83 -12.81 -6.27 -7.22
N HIS A 84 -12.74 -7.51 -7.70
CA HIS A 84 -13.03 -7.87 -9.10
C HIS A 84 -13.91 -9.12 -9.14
N ALA A 85 -14.97 -9.09 -9.95
CA ALA A 85 -15.98 -10.14 -10.02
C ALA A 85 -16.55 -10.54 -8.64
N GLY A 86 -16.68 -9.56 -7.74
CA GLY A 86 -17.15 -9.74 -6.36
C GLY A 86 -16.10 -10.27 -5.38
N GLU A 87 -14.89 -10.64 -5.84
CA GLU A 87 -13.81 -11.14 -4.99
C GLU A 87 -12.83 -10.03 -4.61
N VAL A 88 -12.32 -10.04 -3.37
CA VAL A 88 -11.29 -9.07 -2.94
C VAL A 88 -9.95 -9.45 -3.59
N ALA A 89 -9.42 -8.51 -4.36
CA ALA A 89 -8.15 -8.64 -5.06
C ALA A 89 -7.02 -7.97 -4.27
N SER A 90 -7.25 -6.77 -3.75
CA SER A 90 -6.18 -5.94 -3.18
C SER A 90 -6.63 -5.10 -1.99
N VAL A 91 -5.68 -4.76 -1.12
CA VAL A 91 -5.78 -3.68 -0.11
C VAL A 91 -4.57 -2.79 -0.28
N GLY A 92 -4.76 -1.49 -0.48
CA GLY A 92 -3.68 -0.55 -0.75
C GLY A 92 -3.78 0.72 0.08
N PHE A 93 -2.64 1.29 0.48
CA PHE A 93 -2.61 2.56 1.19
C PHE A 93 -1.38 3.43 0.94
N HIS A 94 -1.56 4.74 1.10
CA HIS A 94 -0.50 5.74 1.14
C HIS A 94 -0.15 6.12 2.57
N LEU A 95 1.15 6.29 2.82
CA LEU A 95 1.62 6.86 4.07
C LEU A 95 1.37 8.38 4.10
N ALA A 96 1.07 8.92 5.29
CA ALA A 96 0.66 10.32 5.50
C ALA A 96 1.73 11.35 5.20
N ARG A 97 3.01 10.95 5.17
CA ARG A 97 4.10 11.87 4.84
C ARG A 97 4.22 12.04 3.33
N HIS A 98 3.75 13.19 2.87
CA HIS A 98 3.97 13.70 1.52
C HIS A 98 5.05 14.77 1.54
N GLY A 99 6.08 14.61 0.69
CA GLY A 99 7.16 15.56 0.51
C GLY A 99 7.15 16.19 -0.87
N GLY A 100 7.95 17.23 -1.09
CA GLY A 100 8.19 17.74 -2.44
C GLY A 100 8.89 16.71 -3.34
N PRO A 101 9.19 17.04 -4.60
CA PRO A 101 9.92 16.14 -5.49
C PRO A 101 11.26 15.71 -4.88
N ARG A 102 11.54 14.39 -4.87
CA ARG A 102 12.77 13.78 -4.34
C ARG A 102 13.08 14.15 -2.88
N ASP A 103 12.06 14.14 -2.02
CA ASP A 103 12.23 14.45 -0.61
C ASP A 103 13.09 13.37 0.10
N PRO A 104 14.26 13.73 0.65
CA PRO A 104 15.16 12.76 1.29
C PRO A 104 14.56 12.13 2.54
N LEU A 105 13.60 12.78 3.20
CA LEU A 105 12.93 12.25 4.38
C LEU A 105 11.95 11.13 4.00
N VAL A 106 11.22 11.30 2.91
CA VAL A 106 10.33 10.25 2.36
C VAL A 106 11.14 9.05 1.91
N ARG A 107 12.28 9.27 1.23
CA ARG A 107 13.24 8.22 0.86
C ARG A 107 13.74 7.44 2.09
N ARG A 108 14.13 8.15 3.15
CA ARG A 108 14.59 7.51 4.40
C ARG A 108 13.49 6.66 5.04
N HIS A 109 12.25 7.14 5.05
CA HIS A 109 11.11 6.40 5.58
C HIS A 109 10.78 5.16 4.75
N HIS A 110 10.83 5.27 3.43
CA HIS A 110 10.73 4.13 2.53
C HIS A 110 11.79 3.07 2.86
N ASP A 111 13.06 3.46 2.94
CA ASP A 111 14.16 2.52 3.17
C ASP A 111 14.05 1.85 4.55
N ALA A 112 13.61 2.59 5.57
CA ALA A 112 13.33 2.04 6.91
C ALA A 112 12.17 1.03 6.89
N LEU A 113 11.07 1.34 6.20
CA LEU A 113 9.93 0.44 6.05
C LEU A 113 10.33 -0.84 5.29
N VAL A 114 11.08 -0.70 4.18
CA VAL A 114 11.56 -1.86 3.41
C VAL A 114 12.48 -2.74 4.26
N ALA A 115 13.39 -2.15 5.04
CA ALA A 115 14.25 -2.92 5.95
C ALA A 115 13.44 -3.65 7.02
N ALA A 116 12.42 -2.99 7.60
CA ALA A 116 11.58 -3.58 8.62
C ALA A 116 10.69 -4.72 8.06
N LEU A 117 10.12 -4.55 6.87
CA LEU A 117 9.37 -5.61 6.18
C LEU A 117 10.28 -6.77 5.78
N ALA A 118 11.51 -6.49 5.34
CA ALA A 118 12.47 -7.54 5.03
C ALA A 118 12.88 -8.37 6.26
N ALA A 119 12.89 -7.76 7.45
CA ALA A 119 13.11 -8.50 8.70
C ALA A 119 11.95 -9.47 9.02
N VAL A 120 10.75 -9.23 8.49
CA VAL A 120 9.55 -10.06 8.71
C VAL A 120 9.36 -11.11 7.60
N PHE A 121 9.46 -10.69 6.34
CA PHE A 121 9.13 -11.51 5.17
C PHE A 121 10.36 -12.05 4.43
N GLY A 122 11.57 -11.69 4.88
CA GLY A 122 12.82 -12.07 4.24
C GLY A 122 13.18 -11.16 3.06
N ARG A 123 13.95 -11.70 2.11
CA ARG A 123 14.48 -10.92 0.98
C ARG A 123 13.37 -10.53 0.01
N SER A 124 13.31 -9.25 -0.35
CA SER A 124 12.43 -8.77 -1.41
C SER A 124 12.98 -9.06 -2.81
N ARG A 125 12.08 -9.03 -3.80
CA ARG A 125 12.42 -8.93 -5.23
C ARG A 125 12.07 -7.55 -5.77
N SER A 126 12.67 -7.19 -6.90
CA SER A 126 12.29 -6.02 -7.69
C SER A 126 11.75 -6.50 -9.04
N PRO A 127 10.62 -5.98 -9.54
CA PRO A 127 10.05 -6.39 -10.81
C PRO A 127 10.71 -5.64 -11.99
N ILE A 128 11.48 -4.59 -11.69
CA ILE A 128 12.16 -3.77 -12.68
C ILE A 128 13.66 -3.81 -12.38
N GLU A 129 14.42 -4.40 -13.30
CA GLU A 129 15.86 -4.57 -13.13
C GLU A 129 16.56 -3.23 -12.90
N GLY A 130 17.44 -3.18 -11.91
CA GLY A 130 18.20 -1.98 -11.55
C GLY A 130 17.39 -0.90 -10.80
N GLN A 131 16.09 -1.10 -10.54
CA GLN A 131 15.29 -0.15 -9.77
C GLN A 131 15.16 -0.57 -8.30
N SER A 132 15.26 0.42 -7.42
CA SER A 132 15.13 0.27 -5.95
C SER A 132 13.68 0.27 -5.45
N SER A 133 12.73 0.54 -6.35
CA SER A 133 11.29 0.57 -6.10
C SER A 133 10.56 0.37 -7.44
N PRO A 134 9.44 -0.37 -7.48
CA PRO A 134 8.81 -1.03 -6.33
C PRO A 134 9.61 -2.26 -5.87
N VAL A 135 9.41 -2.66 -4.62
CA VAL A 135 9.92 -3.91 -4.05
C VAL A 135 8.76 -4.79 -3.59
N LEU A 136 8.92 -6.11 -3.70
CA LEU A 136 7.85 -7.09 -3.48
C LEU A 136 8.31 -8.26 -2.61
N TRP A 137 7.38 -8.82 -1.85
CA TRP A 137 7.54 -10.06 -1.10
C TRP A 137 6.38 -11.02 -1.41
N ASP A 138 6.71 -12.26 -1.75
CA ASP A 138 5.71 -13.32 -1.90
C ASP A 138 5.41 -13.94 -0.52
N VAL A 139 4.15 -13.82 -0.06
CA VAL A 139 3.68 -14.30 1.25
C VAL A 139 2.49 -15.25 1.05
N GLY A 140 2.79 -16.53 0.82
CA GLY A 140 1.74 -17.52 0.54
C GLY A 140 1.04 -17.24 -0.79
N GLU A 141 -0.29 -17.07 -0.79
CA GLU A 141 -1.06 -16.64 -1.97
C GLU A 141 -1.00 -15.13 -2.23
N LEU A 142 -0.44 -14.38 -1.27
CA LEU A 142 -0.40 -12.93 -1.27
C LEU A 142 0.94 -12.38 -1.75
N GLU A 143 0.92 -11.13 -2.19
CA GLU A 143 2.10 -10.33 -2.50
C GLU A 143 2.01 -9.03 -1.71
N VAL A 144 3.07 -8.68 -0.99
CA VAL A 144 3.22 -7.36 -0.36
C VAL A 144 4.15 -6.56 -1.23
N SER A 145 3.76 -5.33 -1.55
CA SER A 145 4.58 -4.44 -2.37
C SER A 145 4.68 -3.06 -1.75
N VAL A 146 5.83 -2.43 -1.93
CA VAL A 146 6.10 -1.06 -1.51
C VAL A 146 6.65 -0.29 -2.69
N GLN A 147 6.03 0.86 -2.99
CA GLN A 147 6.43 1.76 -4.05
C GLN A 147 6.70 3.15 -3.50
N LEU A 148 7.87 3.67 -3.84
CA LEU A 148 8.23 5.07 -3.68
C LEU A 148 7.90 5.85 -4.96
N PHE A 149 7.12 6.91 -4.82
CA PHE A 149 6.93 7.95 -5.81
C PHE A 149 7.83 9.14 -5.43
N GLU A 150 8.57 9.72 -6.38
CA GLU A 150 9.49 10.85 -6.11
C GLU A 150 9.37 12.01 -7.11
N ARG A 151 8.50 11.87 -8.13
CA ARG A 151 8.54 12.73 -9.32
C ARG A 151 7.85 14.08 -9.14
N VAL A 152 6.62 14.07 -8.63
CA VAL A 152 5.80 15.28 -8.42
C VAL A 152 5.74 15.54 -6.92
N ASP A 153 5.07 14.66 -6.21
CA ASP A 153 5.10 14.59 -4.75
C ASP A 153 5.77 13.29 -4.34
N SER A 154 6.63 13.37 -3.33
CA SER A 154 7.25 12.18 -2.77
C SER A 154 6.26 11.50 -1.82
N SER A 155 5.95 10.24 -2.07
CA SER A 155 5.07 9.45 -1.20
C SER A 155 5.43 7.97 -1.26
N VAL A 156 5.02 7.23 -0.23
CA VAL A 156 5.15 5.79 -0.17
C VAL A 156 3.77 5.17 -0.24
N MET A 157 3.59 4.24 -1.16
CA MET A 157 2.41 3.39 -1.25
C MET A 157 2.78 1.96 -0.89
N VAL A 158 1.89 1.31 -0.15
CA VAL A 158 1.98 -0.10 0.21
C VAL A 158 0.72 -0.78 -0.29
N TRP A 159 0.85 -1.97 -0.87
CA TRP A 159 -0.31 -2.78 -1.22
C TRP A 159 -0.09 -4.25 -0.90
N VAL A 160 -1.19 -4.93 -0.60
CA VAL A 160 -1.27 -6.36 -0.40
C VAL A 160 -2.25 -6.92 -1.42
N ASP A 161 -1.74 -7.73 -2.33
CA ASP A 161 -2.48 -8.34 -3.43
C ASP A 161 -2.68 -9.83 -3.19
N HIS A 162 -3.85 -10.35 -3.54
CA HIS A 162 -4.01 -11.78 -3.78
C HIS A 162 -3.60 -12.07 -5.22
N ARG A 163 -2.42 -12.69 -5.41
CA ARG A 163 -1.73 -12.78 -6.70
C ARG A 163 -2.62 -13.25 -7.86
N GLU A 164 -3.34 -14.35 -7.69
CA GLU A 164 -4.21 -14.87 -8.76
C GLU A 164 -5.43 -13.98 -9.03
N ARG A 165 -6.01 -13.35 -8.00
CA ARG A 165 -7.21 -12.51 -8.15
C ARG A 165 -6.87 -11.16 -8.74
N SER A 166 -5.78 -10.54 -8.28
CA SER A 166 -5.26 -9.30 -8.87
C SER A 166 -4.86 -9.53 -10.33
N ALA A 167 -4.18 -10.63 -10.67
CA ALA A 167 -3.84 -10.96 -12.06
C ALA A 167 -5.09 -11.13 -12.96
N ARG A 168 -6.17 -11.74 -12.45
CA ARG A 168 -7.46 -11.81 -13.18
C ARG A 168 -8.06 -10.42 -13.40
N ALA A 169 -8.06 -9.57 -12.38
CA ALA A 169 -8.55 -8.20 -12.46
C ALA A 169 -7.77 -7.36 -13.48
N GLU A 170 -6.44 -7.46 -13.48
CA GLU A 170 -5.56 -6.76 -14.44
C GLU A 170 -5.81 -7.23 -15.88
N ALA A 171 -5.89 -8.54 -16.09
CA ALA A 171 -6.18 -9.11 -17.40
C ALA A 171 -7.55 -8.67 -17.94
N ALA A 172 -8.57 -8.58 -17.07
CA ALA A 172 -9.91 -8.11 -17.43
C ALA A 172 -9.94 -6.61 -17.75
N ALA A 173 -9.12 -5.80 -17.08
CA ALA A 173 -8.97 -4.37 -17.34
C ALA A 173 -8.22 -4.05 -18.65
N GLY A 174 -7.75 -5.07 -19.39
CA GLY A 174 -6.94 -4.89 -20.60
C GLY A 174 -5.49 -4.49 -20.31
N GLY A 175 -5.07 -4.56 -19.04
CA GLY A 175 -3.68 -4.40 -18.63
C GLY A 175 -2.91 -5.67 -18.94
N GLY A 176 -2.38 -5.77 -20.15
CA GLY A 176 -1.33 -6.75 -20.41
C GLY A 176 -0.16 -6.44 -19.48
N ALA A 177 0.29 -7.45 -18.71
CA ALA A 177 1.59 -7.39 -18.06
C ALA A 177 2.63 -6.89 -19.10
N PRO A 178 3.55 -5.98 -18.76
CA PRO A 178 4.70 -5.80 -19.61
C PRO A 178 5.48 -7.12 -19.51
N VAL A 179 5.28 -7.99 -20.48
CA VAL A 179 6.27 -9.00 -20.82
C VAL A 179 7.48 -8.19 -21.27
N VAL A 180 8.38 -7.88 -20.33
CA VAL A 180 9.71 -7.39 -20.63
C VAL A 180 10.49 -8.61 -21.12
N THR A 181 10.23 -9.02 -22.36
CA THR A 181 11.19 -9.84 -23.09
C THR A 181 12.42 -8.97 -23.31
N ALA A 182 13.54 -9.37 -22.69
CA ALA A 182 14.85 -8.85 -23.02
C ALA A 182 15.14 -9.17 -24.48
N GLU A 183 14.90 -8.21 -25.37
CA GLU A 183 15.43 -8.29 -26.72
C GLU A 183 16.91 -7.95 -26.65
N ALA A 184 17.73 -8.98 -26.85
CA ALA A 184 19.17 -8.88 -26.93
C ALA A 184 19.55 -7.88 -28.03
N ALA A 185 20.32 -6.86 -27.65
CA ALA A 185 20.94 -5.97 -28.62
C ALA A 185 21.91 -6.77 -29.49
N ASP A 186 21.58 -6.88 -30.78
CA ASP A 186 22.46 -7.38 -31.83
C ASP A 186 23.54 -6.30 -32.11
N PRO A 187 24.84 -6.64 -32.14
CA PRO A 187 25.90 -5.65 -32.36
C PRO A 187 26.09 -5.35 -33.85
N ALA A 188 26.26 -4.06 -34.17
CA ALA A 188 26.93 -3.60 -35.39
C ALA A 188 27.84 -2.41 -35.08
#